data_AF-H1D0R3-F1
#
_entry.id   AF-H1D0R3-F1
#
_cell.length_a   1.000
_cell.length_b   1.000
_cell.length_c   1.000
_cell.angle_alpha   90.00
_cell.angle_beta   90.00
_cell.angle_gamma   90.00
#
_symmetry.space_group_name_H-M   'P 1'
#
loop_
_entity.id
_entity.type
_entity.pdbx_description
1 polymer ?
#
loop_
_entity_poly.entity_id
_entity_poly.type
_entity_poly.pdbx_seq_one_letter_code
_entity_poly.pdbx_strand_id
1 'polypeptide(L)'
;MTWALAFLLINLTSFSLYGLDKWKAVHGCWRISERTLLLAALAGGFAGALTGMYFFHHKTRHKKFVYGVPLIGLLELAAAMLLVL
;
A
#
# COMPACT_ATOMS: atom_id res chain seq x y z
N MET A 1 9.08 18.04 -10.98
CA MET A 1 8.86 17.00 -12.01
C MET A 1 9.37 15.63 -11.57
N THR A 2 10.60 15.51 -11.04
CA THR A 2 11.23 14.22 -10.65
C THR A 2 10.54 13.51 -9.48
N TRP A 3 10.15 14.23 -8.43
CA TRP A 3 9.49 13.67 -7.25
C TRP A 3 8.14 13.02 -7.55
N ALA A 4 7.34 13.63 -8.44
CA ALA A 4 6.05 13.08 -8.85
C ALA A 4 6.19 11.72 -9.55
N LEU A 5 7.22 11.57 -10.39
CA LEU A 5 7.51 10.30 -11.07
C LEU A 5 7.93 9.22 -10.06
N ALA A 6 8.75 9.58 -9.07
CA ALA A 6 9.15 8.66 -8.00
C ALA A 6 7.93 8.17 -7.19
N PHE A 7 7.04 9.08 -6.78
CA PHE A 7 5.79 8.71 -6.10
C PHE A 7 4.90 7.82 -6.95
N LEU A 8 4.78 8.10 -8.25
CA LEU A 8 4.00 7.27 -9.16
C LEU A 8 4.54 5.84 -9.22
N LEU A 9 5.87 5.68 -9.33
CA LEU A 9 6.52 4.37 -9.35
C LEU A 9 6.35 3.61 -8.03
N ILE A 10 6.48 4.29 -6.89
CA ILE A 10 6.27 3.68 -5.57
C ILE A 10 4.83 3.19 -5.43
N ASN A 11 3.85 4.00 -5.83
CA ASN A 11 2.44 3.62 -5.78
C ASN A 11 2.11 2.47 -6.74
N LEU A 12 2.68 2.48 -7.96
CA LEU A 12 2.51 1.37 -8.91
C LEU A 12 3.13 0.07 -8.38
N THR A 13 4.28 0.16 -7.72
CA THR A 13 4.95 -0.99 -7.07
C THR A 13 4.09 -1.53 -5.94
N SER A 14 3.57 -0.67 -5.05
CA SER A 14 2.66 -1.07 -3.98
C SER A 14 1.38 -1.71 -4.52
N PHE A 15 0.75 -1.12 -5.53
CA PHE A 15 -0.41 -1.71 -6.19
C PHE A 15 -0.11 -3.12 -6.72
N SER A 16 1.02 -3.28 -7.41
CA SER A 16 1.45 -4.54 -7.99
C SER A 16 1.74 -5.60 -6.92
N LEU A 17 2.30 -5.22 -5.77
CA LEU A 17 2.54 -6.14 -4.64
C LEU A 17 1.23 -6.70 -4.06
N TYR A 18 0.18 -5.87 -3.93
CA TYR A 18 -1.12 -6.33 -3.47
C TYR A 18 -1.79 -7.28 -4.47
N GLY A 19 -1.66 -6.98 -5.77
CA GLY A 19 -2.10 -7.86 -6.86
C GLY A 19 -1.35 -9.18 -6.87
N LEU A 20 -0.03 -9.15 -6.69
CA LEU A 20 0.82 -10.33 -6.65
C LEU A 20 0.51 -11.21 -5.43
N ASP A 21 0.26 -10.63 -4.24
CA ASP A 21 -0.17 -11.44 -3.09
C ASP A 21 -1.53 -12.10 -3.34
N LYS A 22 -2.47 -11.40 -3.98
CA LYS A 22 -3.76 -11.99 -4.37
C LYS A 22 -3.56 -13.13 -5.35
N TRP A 23 -2.76 -12.94 -6.38
CA TRP A 23 -2.46 -13.97 -7.38
C TRP A 23 -1.81 -15.20 -6.73
N LYS A 24 -0.81 -14.99 -5.87
CA LYS A 24 -0.14 -16.05 -5.09
C LYS A 24 -1.12 -16.82 -4.21
N ALA A 25 -2.06 -16.12 -3.56
CA ALA A 25 -3.10 -16.75 -2.73
C ALA A 25 -4.06 -17.63 -3.55
N VAL A 26 -4.35 -17.26 -4.80
CA VAL A 26 -5.19 -18.07 -5.71
C VAL A 26 -4.44 -19.29 -6.23
N HIS A 27 -3.14 -19.16 -6.51
CA HIS A 27 -2.32 -20.24 -7.09
C HIS A 27 -1.61 -21.11 -6.05
N GLY A 28 -1.94 -20.98 -4.77
CA GLY A 28 -1.34 -21.77 -3.68
C GLY A 28 0.16 -21.53 -3.48
N CYS A 29 0.69 -20.41 -3.98
CA CYS A 29 2.09 -20.06 -3.86
C CYS A 29 2.40 -19.41 -2.49
N TRP A 30 3.69 -19.36 -2.13
CA TRP A 30 4.13 -18.67 -0.91
C TRP A 30 3.73 -17.19 -0.93
N ARG A 31 2.92 -16.79 0.04
CA ARG A 31 2.35 -15.44 0.15
C ARG A 31 3.37 -14.41 0.60
N ILE A 32 3.15 -13.15 0.22
CA ILE A 32 3.95 -12.02 0.67
C ILE A 32 3.60 -11.75 2.13
N SER A 33 4.62 -11.48 2.95
CA SER A 33 4.39 -11.19 4.37
C SER A 33 3.53 -9.93 4.54
N GLU A 34 2.62 -9.93 5.51
CA GLU A 34 1.77 -8.75 5.78
C GLU A 34 2.61 -7.52 6.14
N ARG A 35 3.76 -7.73 6.80
CA ARG A 35 4.71 -6.66 7.13
C ARG A 35 5.24 -5.99 5.88
N THR A 36 5.63 -6.76 4.85
CA THR A 36 6.12 -6.21 3.58
C THR A 36 5.05 -5.35 2.89
N LEU A 37 3.79 -5.80 2.88
CA LEU A 37 2.69 -5.05 2.27
C LEU A 37 2.39 -3.73 3.00
N LEU A 38 2.50 -3.72 4.34
CA LEU A 38 2.33 -2.51 5.15
C LEU A 38 3.55 -1.58 5.05
N LEU A 39 4.77 -2.11 4.99
CA LEU A 39 5.98 -1.32 4.77
C LEU A 39 5.99 -0.66 3.39
N ALA A 40 5.50 -1.34 2.36
CA ALA A 40 5.34 -0.77 1.03
C ALA A 40 4.34 0.39 1.02
N ALA A 41 3.28 0.32 1.83
CA ALA A 41 2.37 1.44 2.05
C ALA A 41 3.07 2.60 2.78
N LEU A 42 3.85 2.31 3.83
CA LEU A 42 4.58 3.29 4.66
C LEU A 42 5.76 3.96 3.94
N ALA A 43 6.22 3.40 2.83
CA ALA A 43 7.29 3.98 2.01
C ALA A 43 6.79 5.08 1.05
N GLY A 44 5.58 5.62 1.23
CA GLY A 44 4.92 6.54 0.29
C GLY A 44 4.04 5.86 -0.74
N GLY A 45 3.74 4.57 -0.57
CA GLY A 45 2.91 3.76 -1.46
C GLY A 45 1.46 3.61 -1.00
N PHE A 46 1.01 4.40 -0.02
CA PHE A 46 -0.29 4.21 0.63
C PHE A 46 -1.46 4.26 -0.38
N ALA A 47 -1.43 5.14 -1.37
CA ALA A 47 -2.49 5.27 -2.37
C ALA A 47 -2.56 4.04 -3.29
N GLY A 48 -1.40 3.52 -3.72
CA GLY A 48 -1.28 2.27 -4.47
C GLY A 48 -1.70 1.04 -3.68
N ALA A 49 -1.37 1.01 -2.39
CA ALA A 49 -1.79 -0.05 -1.47
C ALA A 49 -3.31 -0.04 -1.25
N LEU A 50 -3.90 1.14 -1.02
CA LEU A 50 -5.35 1.33 -0.86
C LEU A 50 -6.11 0.92 -2.13
N THR A 51 -5.72 1.47 -3.28
CA THR A 51 -6.33 1.12 -4.56
C THR A 51 -6.16 -0.36 -4.88
N GLY A 52 -4.98 -0.94 -4.62
CA GLY A 52 -4.72 -2.37 -4.79
C GLY A 52 -5.60 -3.25 -3.89
N MET A 53 -5.76 -2.89 -2.62
CA MET A 53 -6.65 -3.61 -1.70
C MET A 53 -8.07 -3.71 -2.24
N TYR A 54 -8.65 -2.58 -2.65
CA TYR A 54 -10.03 -2.55 -3.12
C TYR A 54 -10.19 -3.17 -4.51
N PHE A 55 -9.26 -2.91 -5.43
CA PHE A 55 -9.32 -3.44 -6.79
C PHE A 55 -9.21 -4.98 -6.79
N PHE A 56 -8.23 -5.54 -6.10
CA PHE A 56 -8.04 -6.99 -6.02
C PHE A 56 -8.92 -7.68 -4.97
N HIS A 57 -9.79 -6.92 -4.29
CA HIS A 57 -10.60 -7.39 -3.16
C HIS A 57 -9.74 -8.18 -2.16
N HIS A 58 -8.55 -7.64 -1.91
CA HIS A 58 -7.50 -8.30 -1.16
C HIS A 58 -7.47 -7.74 0.26
N LYS A 59 -7.74 -8.60 1.25
CA LYS A 59 -7.71 -8.26 2.68
C LYS A 59 -8.59 -7.08 3.09
N THR A 60 -9.66 -6.78 2.34
CA THR A 60 -10.65 -5.72 2.65
C THR A 60 -11.51 -5.99 3.88
N ARG A 61 -11.47 -7.20 4.45
CA ARG A 61 -12.13 -7.56 5.72
C ARG A 61 -11.15 -7.73 6.89
N HIS A 62 -9.85 -7.64 6.64
CA HIS A 62 -8.85 -7.80 7.70
C HIS A 62 -8.64 -6.45 8.38
N LYS A 63 -9.08 -6.33 9.65
CA LYS A 63 -8.98 -5.09 10.45
C LYS A 63 -7.60 -4.44 10.38
N LYS A 64 -6.52 -5.25 10.39
CA LYS A 64 -5.14 -4.76 10.26
C LYS A 64 -4.90 -3.94 8.98
N PHE A 65 -5.47 -4.36 7.86
CA PHE A 65 -5.29 -3.68 6.57
C PHE A 65 -6.30 -2.56 6.38
N VAL A 66 -7.56 -2.80 6.77
CA VAL A 66 -8.65 -1.83 6.68
C VAL A 66 -8.35 -0.57 7.48
N TYR A 67 -7.78 -0.69 8.67
CA TYR A 67 -7.38 0.46 9.47
C TYR A 67 -5.92 0.83 9.27
N GLY A 68 -5.03 -0.15 9.06
CA GLY A 68 -3.59 0.10 8.97
C GLY A 68 -3.20 0.90 7.73
N VAL A 69 -3.70 0.56 6.54
CA VAL A 69 -3.32 1.28 5.31
C VAL A 69 -3.82 2.73 5.30
N PRO A 70 -5.09 3.04 5.67
CA PRO A 70 -5.53 4.42 5.83
C PRO A 70 -4.80 5.18 6.95
N LEU A 71 -4.50 4.52 8.08
CA LEU A 71 -3.75 5.15 9.17
C LEU A 71 -2.34 5.53 8.72
N ILE A 72 -1.66 4.67 7.96
CA ILE A 72 -0.36 4.98 7.36
C ILE A 72 -0.47 6.23 6.47
N GLY A 73 -1.46 6.27 5.57
CA GLY A 73 -1.69 7.44 4.71
C GLY A 73 -1.97 8.73 5.51
N LEU A 74 -2.75 8.63 6.58
CA LEU A 74 -3.02 9.74 7.51
C LEU A 74 -1.73 10.24 8.19
N LEU A 75 -0.86 9.34 8.63
CA LEU A 75 0.42 9.70 9.24
C LEU A 75 1.37 10.35 8.23
N GLU A 76 1.43 9.84 7.00
CA GLU A 76 2.23 10.43 5.92
C GLU A 76 1.74 11.84 5.57
N LEU A 77 0.43 12.04 5.45
CA LEU A 77 -0.16 13.36 5.17
C LEU A 77 0.04 14.34 6.33
N ALA A 78 -0.12 13.90 7.58
CA ALA A 78 0.12 14.73 8.76
C ALA A 78 1.60 15.14 8.86
N ALA A 79 2.53 14.22 8.61
CA ALA A 79 3.96 14.51 8.58
C ALA A 79 4.31 15.50 7.46
N ALA A 80 3.74 15.32 6.26
CA ALA A 80 3.93 16.25 5.15
C ALA A 80 3.38 17.65 5.48
N MET A 81 2.22 17.73 6.13
CA MET A 81 1.63 19.01 6.55
C MET A 81 2.47 19.72 7.61
N LEU A 82 3.00 18.99 8.60
CA LEU A 82 3.89 19.52 9.63
C LEU A 82 5.20 20.06 9.03
N LEU A 83 5.76 19.40 8.02
CA LEU A 83 7.00 19.83 7.36
C LEU A 83 6.81 21.09 6.48
N VAL A 84 5.58 21.39 6.09
CA VAL A 84 5.25 22.54 5.22
C VAL A 84 4.83 23.78 6.04
N LEU A 85 4.49 23.61 7.33
CA LEU A 85 4.11 24.67 8.25
C LEU A 85 5.34 25.30 8.93
#